data_AF-A0A4R6MWA4-F1
#
_entry.id   AF-A0A4R6MWA4-F1
#
_cell.length_a   1.000
_cell.length_b   1.000
_cell.length_c   1.000
_cell.angle_alpha   90.00
_cell.angle_beta   90.00
_cell.angle_gamma   90.00
#
_symmetry.space_group_name_H-M   'P 1'
#
loop_
_entity.id
_entity.type
_entity.pdbx_description
1 polymer ?
#
loop_
_entity_poly.entity_id
_entity_poly.type
_entity_poly.pdbx_seq_one_letter_code
_entity_poly.pdbx_strand_id
1 'polypeptide(L)'
;MIATGRPLTGRPVKFPACEPQDSLLKHTMPLFWKPYKSDVTNFIDELKAKKPSLEAEQRAGRALLWDKPVDRQNQADFRAARVAQQAYVYQTKSD
;
A
#
# COMPACT_ATOMS: atom_id res chain seq x y z
N MET A 1 -33.19 -18.50 24.95
CA MET A 1 -31.74 -18.62 25.23
C MET A 1 -31.01 -17.81 24.17
N ILE A 2 -30.53 -16.63 24.54
CA ILE A 2 -30.03 -15.61 23.61
C ILE A 2 -28.54 -15.89 23.35
N ALA A 3 -28.22 -16.30 22.13
CA ALA A 3 -26.84 -16.45 21.69
C ALA A 3 -26.20 -15.06 21.57
N THR A 4 -25.39 -14.68 22.54
CA THR A 4 -24.62 -13.43 22.52
C THR A 4 -23.59 -13.49 21.40
N GLY A 5 -23.86 -12.76 20.32
CA GLY A 5 -22.93 -12.58 19.20
C GLY A 5 -21.63 -11.96 19.68
N ARG A 6 -20.51 -12.64 19.42
CA ARG A 6 -19.17 -12.15 19.69
C ARG A 6 -18.90 -10.93 18.79
N PRO A 7 -18.61 -9.74 19.32
CA PRO A 7 -18.36 -8.57 18.48
C PRO A 7 -17.05 -8.79 17.72
N LEU A 8 -17.12 -8.82 16.39
CA LEU A 8 -15.95 -8.75 15.52
C LEU A 8 -15.44 -7.32 15.55
N THR A 9 -14.72 -6.97 16.62
CA THR A 9 -13.90 -5.77 16.65
C THR A 9 -12.86 -5.91 15.54
N GLY A 10 -13.05 -5.19 14.43
CA GLY A 10 -12.10 -5.14 13.35
C GLY A 10 -10.74 -4.73 13.93
N ARG A 11 -9.78 -5.66 13.91
CA ARG A 11 -8.39 -5.31 14.21
C ARG A 11 -8.00 -4.25 13.18
N PRO A 12 -7.64 -3.02 13.58
CA PRO A 12 -7.13 -2.06 12.62
C PRO A 12 -5.89 -2.70 12.01
N VAL A 13 -5.92 -2.94 10.70
CA VAL A 13 -4.72 -3.27 9.95
C VAL A 13 -3.90 -1.99 10.00
N LYS A 14 -3.03 -1.91 11.00
CA LYS A 14 -2.09 -0.83 11.19
C LYS A 14 -1.09 -0.99 10.05
N PHE A 15 -1.39 -0.39 8.90
CA PHE A 15 -0.38 -0.19 7.87
C PHE A 15 0.76 0.55 8.57
N PRO A 16 2.00 0.03 8.55
CA PRO A 16 3.11 0.84 8.98
C PRO A 16 3.06 2.07 8.08
N ALA A 17 2.89 3.25 8.68
CA ALA A 17 3.22 4.46 7.96
C ALA A 17 4.60 4.23 7.35
N CYS A 18 4.76 4.55 6.07
CA CYS A 18 6.09 4.75 5.53
C CYS A 18 6.62 6.01 6.23
N GLU A 19 7.08 5.84 7.46
CA GLU A 19 7.86 6.83 8.17
C GLU A 19 9.05 7.12 7.24
N PRO A 20 9.31 8.39 6.88
CA PRO A 20 10.55 8.73 6.21
C PRO A 20 11.68 8.26 7.14
N GLN A 21 12.42 7.23 6.73
CA GLN A 21 13.41 6.53 7.57
C GLN A 21 14.68 7.38 7.76
N ASP A 22 14.56 8.70 7.83
CA ASP A 22 15.67 9.65 7.83
C ASP A 22 16.24 9.92 9.23
N SER A 23 15.77 9.25 10.28
CA SER A 23 16.13 9.59 11.67
C SER A 23 16.77 8.50 12.53
N LEU A 24 17.33 7.42 11.96
CA LEU A 24 18.13 6.44 12.72
C LEU A 24 19.43 6.02 12.03
N LEU A 25 20.31 6.99 11.81
CA LEU A 25 21.75 6.73 11.73
C LEU A 25 22.27 6.27 13.11
N LYS A 26 22.25 4.96 13.38
CA LYS A 26 23.11 4.31 14.39
C LYS A 26 22.90 2.80 14.40
N HIS A 27 23.46 2.10 13.42
CA HIS A 27 24.03 0.76 13.63
C HIS A 27 25.22 0.64 12.68
N THR A 28 26.38 1.03 13.20
CA THR A 28 27.68 0.86 12.56
C THR A 28 28.05 -0.62 12.62
N MET A 29 27.91 -1.34 11.50
CA MET A 29 28.69 -2.56 11.23
C MET A 29 29.67 -2.20 10.11
N PRO A 30 30.90 -1.75 10.44
CA PRO A 30 31.82 -1.22 9.44
C PRO A 30 32.59 -2.35 8.75
N LEU A 31 32.02 -3.00 7.73
CA LEU A 31 32.79 -3.90 6.86
C LEU A 31 32.28 -3.81 5.39
N PHE A 32 32.88 -2.90 4.64
CA PHE A 32 33.06 -2.95 3.18
C PHE A 32 31.87 -2.84 2.19
N TRP A 33 30.61 -2.67 2.61
CA TRP A 33 29.57 -2.29 1.65
C TRP A 33 29.52 -0.77 1.45
N LYS A 34 30.14 -0.32 0.35
CA LYS A 34 29.80 0.99 -0.23
C LYS A 34 28.32 0.94 -0.63
N PRO A 35 27.52 1.98 -0.36
CA PRO A 35 26.15 2.03 -0.88
C PRO A 35 26.21 1.95 -2.40
N TYR A 36 25.80 0.82 -2.95
CA TYR A 36 25.76 0.63 -4.40
C TYR A 36 24.55 1.40 -4.93
N LYS A 37 24.82 2.43 -5.74
CA LYS A 37 23.80 3.05 -6.58
C LYS A 37 23.86 2.39 -7.95
N SER A 38 22.71 1.90 -8.42
CA SER A 38 22.59 1.40 -9.78
C SER A 38 22.66 2.55 -10.79
N ASP A 39 23.10 2.27 -12.01
CA ASP A 39 23.13 3.27 -13.10
C ASP A 39 21.73 3.85 -13.36
N VAL A 40 20.69 3.03 -13.20
CA VAL A 40 19.29 3.47 -13.31
C VAL A 40 18.96 4.50 -12.23
N THR A 41 19.40 4.29 -10.98
CA THR A 41 19.17 5.26 -9.90
C THR A 41 19.85 6.59 -10.21
N ASN A 42 21.11 6.56 -10.67
CA ASN A 42 21.84 7.79 -11.05
C ASN A 42 21.15 8.50 -12.22
N PHE A 43 20.68 7.76 -13.22
CA PHE A 43 19.92 8.32 -14.34
C PHE A 43 18.62 9.01 -13.90
N ILE A 44 17.86 8.40 -12.99
CA ILE A 44 16.61 8.99 -12.48
C ILE A 44 16.90 10.25 -11.65
N ASP A 45 17.94 10.23 -10.81
CA ASP A 45 18.37 11.40 -10.03
C ASP A 45 18.71 12.59 -10.97
N GLU A 46 19.49 12.33 -12.01
CA GLU A 46 19.82 13.34 -13.03
C GLU A 46 18.60 13.82 -13.81
N LEU A 47 17.68 12.93 -14.18
CA LEU A 47 16.48 13.28 -14.92
C LEU A 47 15.58 14.24 -14.11
N LYS A 48 15.42 13.95 -12.82
CA LYS A 48 14.64 14.80 -11.91
C LYS A 48 15.29 16.16 -11.69
N ALA A 49 16.62 16.21 -11.60
CA ALA A 49 17.37 17.47 -11.51
C ALA A 49 17.21 18.33 -12.78
N LYS A 50 17.26 17.71 -13.97
CA LYS A 50 17.10 18.39 -15.26
C LYS A 50 15.65 18.85 -15.51
N LYS A 51 14.65 18.16 -14.95
CA LYS A 51 13.21 18.44 -15.15
C LYS A 51 12.43 18.46 -13.83
N PRO A 52 12.39 19.59 -13.12
CA PRO A 52 11.64 19.68 -11.86
C PRO A 52 10.11 19.58 -12.04
N SER A 53 9.57 19.83 -13.25
CA SER A 53 8.11 19.68 -13.54
C SER A 53 7.65 18.22 -13.64
N LEU A 54 8.57 17.27 -13.81
CA LEU A 54 8.30 15.88 -14.14
C LEU A 54 7.41 15.18 -13.09
N GLU A 55 7.57 15.51 -11.81
CA GLU A 55 6.73 14.97 -10.73
C GLU A 55 5.27 15.42 -10.84
N ALA A 56 5.02 16.66 -11.28
CA ALA A 56 3.67 17.17 -11.47
C ALA A 56 3.00 16.48 -12.66
N GLU A 57 3.74 16.28 -13.76
CA GLU A 57 3.28 15.54 -14.93
C GLU A 57 3.00 14.07 -14.62
N GLN A 58 3.86 13.42 -13.83
CA GLN A 58 3.63 12.05 -13.37
C GLN A 58 2.36 11.92 -12.52
N ARG A 59 2.12 12.88 -11.61
CA ARG A 59 0.89 12.91 -10.81
C ARG A 59 -0.33 13.13 -11.69
N ALA A 60 -0.25 14.05 -12.65
CA ALA A 60 -1.34 14.29 -13.60
C ALA A 60 -1.65 13.03 -14.43
N GLY A 61 -0.63 12.35 -14.96
CA GLY A 61 -0.79 11.11 -15.71
C GLY A 61 -1.34 9.97 -14.85
N ARG A 62 -0.90 9.85 -13.60
CA ARG A 62 -1.47 8.89 -12.64
C ARG A 62 -2.93 9.19 -12.30
N ALA A 63 -3.29 10.46 -12.12
CA ALA A 63 -4.66 10.85 -11.80
C ALA A 63 -5.67 10.49 -12.89
N LEU A 64 -5.24 10.34 -14.15
CA LEU A 64 -6.13 9.96 -15.25
C LEU A 64 -6.70 8.54 -15.09
N LEU A 65 -5.87 7.55 -14.77
CA LEU A 65 -6.28 6.13 -14.77
C LEU A 65 -6.05 5.41 -13.44
N TRP A 66 -5.10 5.85 -12.63
CA TRP A 66 -4.55 5.09 -11.52
C TRP A 66 -5.03 5.60 -10.16
N ASP A 67 -5.00 6.91 -9.93
CA ASP A 67 -5.47 7.50 -8.67
C ASP A 67 -7.00 7.68 -8.71
N LYS A 68 -7.72 6.61 -8.41
CA LYS A 68 -9.19 6.61 -8.37
C LYS A 68 -9.68 7.00 -6.97
N PRO A 69 -10.45 8.08 -6.81
CA PRO A 69 -11.09 8.38 -5.53
C PRO A 69 -12.15 7.31 -5.23
N VAL A 70 -12.07 6.71 -4.05
CA VAL A 70 -13.08 5.76 -3.56
C VAL A 70 -14.02 6.51 -2.63
N ASP A 71 -15.31 6.51 -2.98
CA ASP A 71 -16.35 7.01 -2.09
C ASP A 71 -16.46 6.09 -0.86
N ARG A 72 -16.25 6.67 0.32
CA ARG A 72 -16.26 5.95 1.60
C ARG A 72 -17.66 5.46 1.96
N GLN A 73 -18.71 6.19 1.57
CA GLN A 73 -20.08 5.79 1.86
C GLN A 73 -20.44 4.54 1.07
N ASN A 74 -20.25 4.57 -0.25
CA ASN A 74 -20.43 3.40 -1.10
C ASN A 74 -19.56 2.22 -0.65
N GLN A 75 -18.31 2.48 -0.23
CA GLN A 75 -17.45 1.43 0.30
C GLN A 75 -18.02 0.78 1.57
N ALA A 76 -18.66 1.56 2.45
CA ALA A 76 -19.33 1.03 3.64
C ALA A 76 -20.55 0.19 3.26
N ASP A 77 -21.36 0.66 2.32
CA ASP A 77 -22.57 -0.03 1.87
C ASP A 77 -22.23 -1.35 1.16
N PHE A 78 -21.19 -1.39 0.32
CA PHE A 78 -20.69 -2.64 -0.28
C PHE A 78 -20.17 -3.63 0.76
N ARG A 79 -19.57 -3.16 1.86
CA ARG A 79 -19.14 -4.03 2.96
C ARG A 79 -20.35 -4.59 3.70
N ALA A 80 -21.38 -3.78 3.92
CA ALA A 80 -22.61 -4.21 4.58
C ALA A 80 -23.41 -5.22 3.75
N ALA A 81 -23.44 -5.05 2.43
CA ALA A 81 -24.13 -5.95 1.49
C ALA A 81 -23.34 -7.22 1.12
N ARG A 82 -22.17 -7.45 1.75
CA ARG A 82 -21.27 -8.55 1.36
C ARG A 82 -21.88 -9.92 1.67
N VAL A 83 -21.97 -10.77 0.64
CA VAL A 83 -22.38 -12.18 0.79
C VAL A 83 -21.16 -13.04 1.15
N ALA A 84 -21.32 -13.97 2.09
CA ALA A 84 -20.27 -14.93 2.43
C ALA A 84 -20.02 -15.90 1.27
N GLN A 85 -18.80 -15.90 0.73
CA GLN A 85 -18.39 -16.75 -0.39
C GLN A 85 -17.27 -17.69 0.07
N GLN A 86 -17.27 -18.92 -0.44
CA GLN A 86 -16.18 -19.87 -0.19
C GLN A 86 -14.87 -19.36 -0.81
N ALA A 87 -13.73 -19.71 -0.20
CA ALA A 87 -12.40 -19.27 -0.64
C ALA A 87 -12.09 -19.70 -2.09
N TYR A 88 -12.60 -20.86 -2.48
CA TYR A 88 -12.55 -21.37 -3.85
C TYR A 88 -13.96 -21.73 -4.31
N VAL A 89 -14.45 -21.02 -5.33
CA VAL A 89 -15.83 -21.13 -5.85
C VAL A 89 -16.16 -22.54 -6.37
N TYR A 90 -15.16 -23.27 -6.85
CA TYR A 90 -15.31 -24.62 -7.39
C TYR A 90 -14.81 -25.70 -6.44
N GLN A 91 -14.48 -25.35 -5.20
CA GLN A 91 -14.10 -26.36 -4.24
C GLN A 91 -15.33 -27.22 -3.94
N THR A 92 -15.26 -28.49 -4.35
CA THR A 92 -16.25 -29.48 -3.97
C THR A 92 -16.21 -29.64 -2.47
N LYS A 93 -17.36 -29.49 -1.81
CA LYS A 93 -17.47 -29.77 -0.37
C LYS A 93 -17.19 -31.26 -0.19
N SER A 94 -16.05 -31.58 0.43
CA SER A 94 -15.80 -32.90 0.98
C SER A 94 -16.59 -32.97 2.29
N ASP A 95 -17.70 -33.71 2.28
CA ASP A 95 -18.33 -34.16 3.53
C ASP A 95 -17.34 -35.01 4.35
#